data_AF-S0KS95-F1
#
_entry.id   AF-S0KS95-F1
#
_cell.length_a   1.000
_cell.length_b   1.000
_cell.length_c   1.000
_cell.angle_alpha   90.00
_cell.angle_beta   90.00
_cell.angle_gamma   90.00
#
_symmetry.space_group_name_H-M   'P 1'
#
loop_
_entity.id
_entity.type
_entity.pdbx_description
1 polymer ?
#
loop_
_entity_poly.entity_id
_entity_poly.type
_entity_poly.pdbx_seq_one_letter_code
_entity_poly.pdbx_strand_id
1 'polypeptide(L)'
;MNKNEQEQASLQRDEVEVVKKAVVTVEDVPSPSLSTIPLDQTNFDEYETEKKALHRTILTQINQTERILADLKLQKLLAEADFPSLVEAFCEFTQDKAEISNTAKAQLEDYVLFYLLYPLKEGSLQKTSDTRIWQAKHFFIRYQTNASRITLEIKIPVTNTRFESTYLPLFDFDLHKMTTSVREEEVMKLIQLWYSKKVFSRSQLSLINYDLNRLLANIKELGFVVQENFLDNTLVLDRSITSPVTITAPILDQIFIVLMENPQYDLHKLGETTYKIVLDHGQTLQFEENTEQAALILFSNNRKRSILDFFTHYPFLVPLLIV
;
A
#
# COMPACT_ATOMS: atom_id res chain seq x y z
N MET A 1 -41.95 50.79 8.03
CA MET A 1 -42.56 51.42 9.24
C MET A 1 -43.89 50.73 9.45
N ASN A 2 -44.26 50.12 10.58
CA ASN A 2 -43.71 50.00 11.92
C ASN A 2 -44.37 48.72 12.52
N LYS A 3 -43.59 47.86 13.20
CA LYS A 3 -43.66 47.61 14.66
C LYS A 3 -45.06 47.24 15.16
N ASN A 4 -45.29 45.95 15.41
CA ASN A 4 -45.03 45.25 16.69
C ASN A 4 -46.09 45.57 17.75
N GLU A 5 -46.62 44.47 18.29
CA GLU A 5 -47.12 44.29 19.66
C GLU A 5 -48.49 44.96 19.94
N GLN A 6 -49.53 44.27 20.45
CA GLN A 6 -49.50 43.22 21.45
C GLN A 6 -50.82 42.43 21.55
N GLU A 7 -50.66 41.12 21.83
CA GLU A 7 -51.44 40.24 22.72
C GLU A 7 -52.97 40.35 22.79
N GLN A 8 -53.66 39.24 22.48
CA GLN A 8 -54.13 38.33 23.55
C GLN A 8 -54.52 36.94 23.04
N ALA A 9 -54.29 35.98 23.93
CA ALA A 9 -54.21 34.55 23.71
C ALA A 9 -55.55 33.81 23.58
N SER A 10 -55.54 32.69 22.84
CA SER A 10 -56.36 31.53 23.15
C SER A 10 -55.72 30.27 22.57
N LEU A 11 -55.36 29.35 23.47
CA LEU A 11 -54.92 27.98 23.19
C LEU A 11 -55.96 27.23 22.34
N GLN A 12 -55.49 26.40 21.41
CA GLN A 12 -56.03 25.07 21.19
C GLN A 12 -55.01 24.20 20.44
N ARG A 13 -54.65 23.08 21.09
CA ARG A 13 -53.99 21.92 20.49
C ARG A 13 -55.02 21.24 19.60
N ASP A 14 -54.63 20.76 18.42
CA ASP A 14 -55.20 19.54 17.85
C ASP A 14 -54.23 18.90 16.84
N GLU A 15 -53.87 17.67 17.20
CA GLU A 15 -53.60 16.46 16.42
C GLU A 15 -52.90 16.52 15.05
N VAL A 16 -51.73 15.89 15.01
CA VAL A 16 -50.96 15.57 13.79
C VAL A 16 -51.62 14.38 13.09
N GLU A 17 -52.06 14.64 11.87
CA GLU A 17 -52.64 13.71 10.91
C GLU A 17 -51.62 12.64 10.47
N VAL A 18 -51.85 11.38 10.86
CA VAL A 18 -51.03 10.24 10.40
C VAL A 18 -51.49 9.82 9.00
N VAL A 19 -50.62 10.05 8.02
CA VAL A 19 -50.76 9.63 6.63
C VAL A 19 -50.88 8.10 6.52
N LYS A 20 -52.04 7.62 6.03
CA LYS A 20 -52.23 6.22 5.61
C LYS A 20 -51.38 5.94 4.37
N LYS A 21 -50.38 5.06 4.48
CA LYS A 21 -49.66 4.50 3.33
C LYS A 21 -50.27 3.18 2.89
N ALA A 22 -50.39 3.07 1.56
CA ALA A 22 -51.06 2.02 0.80
C ALA A 22 -50.53 0.60 1.08
N VAL A 23 -51.45 -0.36 1.11
CA VAL A 23 -51.17 -1.80 1.16
C VAL A 23 -50.66 -2.23 -0.22
N VAL A 24 -49.39 -2.61 -0.29
CA VAL A 24 -48.84 -3.41 -1.40
C VAL A 24 -48.94 -4.86 -0.96
N THR A 25 -49.71 -5.66 -1.69
CA THR A 25 -49.85 -7.10 -1.54
C THR A 25 -48.51 -7.78 -1.87
N VAL A 26 -47.93 -8.49 -0.91
CA VAL A 26 -46.79 -9.40 -1.14
C VAL A 26 -47.24 -10.79 -0.71
N GLU A 27 -47.01 -11.73 -1.61
CA GLU A 27 -47.38 -13.15 -1.56
C GLU A 27 -46.79 -13.90 -0.35
N ASP A 28 -47.50 -14.96 0.04
CA ASP A 28 -47.28 -15.85 1.18
C ASP A 28 -45.81 -16.19 1.48
N VAL A 29 -45.33 -15.74 2.64
CA VAL A 29 -44.26 -16.39 3.39
C VAL A 29 -44.87 -16.84 4.71
N PRO A 30 -44.72 -18.12 5.12
CA PRO A 30 -45.39 -18.63 6.31
C PRO A 30 -44.92 -17.85 7.55
N SER A 31 -45.88 -17.18 8.20
CA SER A 31 -45.66 -16.50 9.47
C SER A 31 -45.26 -17.52 10.54
N PRO A 32 -44.25 -17.24 11.40
CA PRO A 32 -44.05 -18.06 12.58
C PRO A 32 -45.27 -17.85 13.49
N SER A 33 -45.98 -18.93 13.79
CA SER A 33 -47.13 -18.92 14.67
C SER A 33 -46.74 -18.38 16.04
N LEU A 34 -47.22 -17.18 16.38
CA LEU A 34 -47.22 -16.64 17.73
C LEU A 34 -48.21 -17.47 18.57
N SER A 35 -47.70 -18.43 19.33
CA SER A 35 -48.47 -19.19 20.30
C SER A 35 -48.92 -18.25 21.43
N THR A 36 -50.20 -17.91 21.48
CA THR A 36 -50.82 -17.27 22.64
C THR A 36 -50.88 -18.27 23.80
N ILE A 37 -50.08 -18.05 24.85
CA ILE A 37 -50.06 -18.91 26.06
C ILE A 37 -51.14 -18.40 27.04
N PRO A 38 -51.97 -19.29 27.64
CA PRO A 38 -52.94 -18.90 28.66
C PRO A 38 -52.21 -18.42 29.93
N LEU A 39 -52.69 -17.33 30.52
CA LEU A 39 -52.11 -16.73 31.72
C LEU A 39 -52.57 -17.50 32.97
N ASP A 40 -51.99 -18.67 33.23
CA ASP A 40 -52.11 -19.34 34.53
C ASP A 40 -51.17 -18.67 35.54
N GLN A 41 -51.65 -18.41 36.75
CA GLN A 41 -50.92 -17.76 37.85
C GLN A 41 -49.81 -18.66 38.42
N THR A 42 -48.80 -18.96 37.61
CA THR A 42 -47.63 -19.75 38.00
C THR A 42 -46.38 -18.95 37.66
N ASN A 43 -45.71 -18.50 38.72
CA ASN A 43 -44.33 -18.01 38.74
C ASN A 43 -44.02 -16.73 37.93
N PHE A 44 -44.35 -15.57 38.51
CA PHE A 44 -43.98 -14.24 37.98
C PHE A 44 -42.47 -14.11 37.65
N ASP A 45 -41.62 -14.81 38.40
CA ASP A 45 -40.17 -14.86 38.18
C ASP A 45 -39.80 -15.61 36.88
N GLU A 46 -40.57 -16.63 36.48
CA GLU A 46 -40.34 -17.41 35.26
C GLU A 46 -40.72 -16.56 34.02
N TYR A 47 -41.85 -15.86 34.07
CA TYR A 47 -42.28 -14.91 33.04
C TYR A 47 -41.27 -13.76 32.83
N GLU A 48 -40.76 -13.16 33.90
CA GLU A 48 -39.74 -12.11 33.81
C GLU A 48 -38.39 -12.65 33.27
N THR A 49 -38.07 -13.91 33.56
CA THR A 49 -36.87 -14.58 33.02
C THR A 49 -37.01 -14.84 31.52
N GLU A 50 -38.15 -15.36 31.07
CA GLU A 50 -38.45 -15.57 29.66
C GLU A 50 -38.47 -14.27 28.86
N LYS A 51 -39.09 -13.21 29.39
CA LYS A 51 -39.11 -11.87 28.77
C LYS A 51 -37.71 -11.28 28.61
N LYS A 52 -36.84 -11.43 29.62
CA LYS A 52 -35.42 -11.01 29.53
C LYS A 52 -34.66 -11.85 28.51
N ALA A 53 -34.91 -13.16 28.44
CA ALA A 53 -34.30 -14.02 27.43
C ALA A 53 -34.74 -13.62 26.01
N LEU A 54 -36.04 -13.39 25.80
CA LEU A 54 -36.60 -12.92 24.52
C LEU A 54 -36.00 -11.57 24.10
N HIS A 55 -35.92 -10.61 25.03
CA HIS A 55 -35.30 -9.31 24.76
C HIS A 55 -33.84 -9.45 24.31
N ARG A 56 -33.05 -10.29 24.99
CA ARG A 56 -31.66 -10.59 24.58
C ARG A 56 -31.58 -11.24 23.20
N THR A 57 -32.48 -12.17 22.89
CA THR A 57 -32.56 -12.80 21.57
C THR A 57 -32.86 -11.78 20.49
N ILE A 58 -33.85 -10.90 20.70
CA ILE A 58 -34.21 -9.83 19.75
C ILE A 58 -33.02 -8.89 19.55
N LEU A 59 -32.37 -8.43 20.61
CA LEU A 59 -31.18 -7.57 20.50
C LEU A 59 -30.05 -8.26 19.71
N THR A 60 -29.86 -9.56 19.92
CA THR A 60 -28.85 -10.34 19.17
C THR A 60 -29.22 -10.42 17.68
N GLN A 61 -30.49 -10.64 17.35
CA GLN A 61 -30.97 -10.68 15.96
C GLN A 61 -30.86 -9.31 15.26
N ILE A 62 -31.17 -8.23 15.98
CA ILE A 62 -31.00 -6.85 15.47
C ILE A 62 -29.53 -6.62 15.13
N ASN A 63 -28.62 -6.87 16.08
CA ASN A 63 -27.19 -6.68 15.86
C ASN A 63 -26.67 -7.53 14.69
N GLN A 64 -27.10 -8.78 14.57
CA GLN A 64 -26.74 -9.64 13.43
C GLN A 64 -27.24 -9.09 12.09
N THR A 65 -28.48 -8.60 12.06
CA THR A 65 -29.09 -8.04 10.84
C THR A 65 -28.43 -6.73 10.44
N GLU A 66 -28.11 -5.87 11.40
CA GLU A 66 -27.35 -4.63 11.17
C GLU A 66 -25.96 -4.91 10.60
N ARG A 67 -25.29 -5.97 11.08
CA ARG A 67 -24.02 -6.44 10.54
C ARG A 67 -24.11 -6.88 9.09
N ILE A 68 -25.11 -7.71 8.78
CA ILE A 68 -25.36 -8.20 7.41
C ILE A 68 -25.68 -7.02 6.47
N LEU A 69 -26.49 -6.07 6.93
CA LEU A 69 -26.80 -4.87 6.16
C LEU A 69 -25.56 -4.03 5.89
N ALA A 70 -24.67 -3.87 6.88
CA ALA A 70 -23.40 -3.17 6.71
C ALA A 70 -22.50 -3.86 5.65
N ASP A 71 -22.40 -5.20 5.70
CA ASP A 71 -21.67 -5.98 4.69
C ASP A 71 -22.26 -5.83 3.29
N LEU A 72 -23.60 -5.86 3.14
CA LEU A 72 -24.27 -5.66 1.84
C LEU A 72 -24.05 -4.24 1.30
N LYS A 73 -24.08 -3.23 2.18
CA LYS A 73 -23.74 -1.85 1.81
C LYS A 73 -22.30 -1.74 1.34
N LEU A 74 -21.36 -2.40 2.02
CA LEU A 74 -19.97 -2.45 1.57
C LEU A 74 -19.86 -3.14 0.21
N GLN A 75 -20.49 -4.29 0.00
CA GLN A 75 -20.44 -4.99 -1.29
C GLN A 75 -20.99 -4.14 -2.43
N LYS A 76 -22.09 -3.42 -2.19
CA LYS A 76 -22.60 -2.44 -3.14
C LYS A 76 -21.56 -1.36 -3.43
N LEU A 77 -20.94 -0.79 -2.39
CA LEU A 77 -19.87 0.18 -2.53
C LEU A 77 -18.72 -0.39 -3.37
N LEU A 78 -18.22 -1.60 -3.07
CA LEU A 78 -17.14 -2.25 -3.82
C LEU A 78 -17.47 -2.43 -5.31
N ALA A 79 -18.74 -2.65 -5.66
CA ALA A 79 -19.18 -2.82 -7.04
C ALA A 79 -19.28 -1.50 -7.83
N GLU A 80 -19.50 -0.38 -7.13
CA GLU A 80 -19.78 0.93 -7.73
C GLU A 80 -18.65 1.95 -7.54
N ALA A 81 -17.75 1.73 -6.58
CA ALA A 81 -16.80 2.72 -6.09
C ALA A 81 -15.58 2.93 -7.00
N ASP A 82 -15.16 4.19 -7.06
CA ASP A 82 -13.83 4.59 -7.50
C ASP A 82 -12.79 4.43 -6.38
N PHE A 83 -11.51 4.60 -6.72
CA PHE A 83 -10.42 4.40 -5.77
C PHE A 83 -10.50 5.32 -4.52
N PRO A 84 -10.81 6.63 -4.63
CA PRO A 84 -10.98 7.49 -3.45
C PRO A 84 -12.05 6.99 -2.49
N SER A 85 -13.20 6.55 -3.00
CA SER A 85 -14.29 6.01 -2.18
C SER A 85 -13.87 4.73 -1.43
N LEU A 86 -13.04 3.89 -2.07
CA LEU A 86 -12.47 2.69 -1.42
C LEU A 86 -11.49 3.06 -0.30
N VAL A 87 -10.67 4.10 -0.49
CA VAL A 87 -9.73 4.59 0.53
C VAL A 87 -10.47 5.16 1.74
N GLU A 88 -11.54 5.94 1.51
CA GLU A 88 -12.39 6.48 2.57
C GLU A 88 -13.02 5.34 3.38
N ALA A 89 -13.66 4.38 2.70
CA ALA A 89 -14.21 3.19 3.34
C ALA A 89 -13.14 2.44 4.15
N PHE A 90 -11.95 2.24 3.58
CA PHE A 90 -10.85 1.56 4.28
C PHE A 90 -10.49 2.28 5.57
N CYS A 91 -10.34 3.60 5.52
CA CYS A 91 -10.02 4.40 6.71
C CYS A 91 -11.14 4.38 7.75
N GLU A 92 -12.41 4.42 7.35
CA GLU A 92 -13.56 4.31 8.26
C GLU A 92 -13.62 2.97 8.99
N PHE A 93 -13.50 1.86 8.25
CA PHE A 93 -13.64 0.51 8.82
C PHE A 93 -12.43 0.06 9.65
N THR A 94 -11.30 0.76 9.54
CA THR A 94 -10.11 0.46 10.35
C THR A 94 -10.03 1.31 11.63
N GLN A 95 -10.87 2.34 11.77
CA GLN A 95 -10.98 3.17 12.99
C GLN A 95 -12.05 2.68 13.98
N ASP A 96 -12.48 1.41 13.89
CA ASP A 96 -13.49 0.77 14.77
C ASP A 96 -14.87 1.46 14.83
N LYS A 97 -15.22 2.30 13.86
CA LYS A 97 -16.51 3.00 13.83
C LYS A 97 -17.67 2.13 13.32
N ALA A 98 -17.38 1.00 12.65
CA ALA A 98 -18.40 0.13 12.08
C ALA A 98 -18.04 -1.36 12.18
N GLU A 99 -18.98 -2.16 12.69
CA GLU A 99 -18.83 -3.61 12.88
C GLU A 99 -19.08 -4.40 11.58
N ILE A 100 -18.27 -4.22 10.53
CA ILE A 100 -18.36 -5.13 9.37
C ILE A 100 -17.73 -6.50 9.68
N SER A 101 -18.09 -7.53 8.90
CA SER A 101 -17.48 -8.86 9.04
C SER A 101 -16.02 -8.87 8.58
N ASN A 102 -15.26 -9.86 9.04
CA ASN A 102 -13.87 -10.05 8.61
C ASN A 102 -13.78 -10.35 7.11
N THR A 103 -14.80 -11.00 6.53
CA THR A 103 -14.87 -11.27 5.09
C THR A 103 -15.04 -9.99 4.29
N ALA A 104 -15.94 -9.10 4.75
CA ALA A 104 -16.15 -7.78 4.17
C ALA A 104 -14.86 -6.93 4.23
N LYS A 105 -14.14 -6.94 5.37
CA LYS A 105 -12.83 -6.29 5.51
C LYS A 105 -11.81 -6.83 4.50
N ALA A 106 -11.66 -8.16 4.40
CA ALA A 106 -10.73 -8.79 3.47
C ALA A 106 -11.04 -8.44 2.01
N GLN A 107 -12.31 -8.38 1.63
CA GLN A 107 -12.73 -7.94 0.30
C GLN A 107 -12.30 -6.48 0.05
N LEU A 108 -12.54 -5.56 1.00
CA LEU A 108 -12.12 -4.17 0.86
C LEU A 108 -10.60 -4.04 0.68
N GLU A 109 -9.81 -4.77 1.48
CA GLU A 109 -8.35 -4.83 1.32
C GLU A 109 -7.96 -5.29 -0.09
N ASP A 110 -8.58 -6.36 -0.59
CA ASP A 110 -8.33 -6.91 -1.92
C ASP A 110 -8.61 -5.91 -3.04
N TYR A 111 -9.73 -5.17 -2.96
CA TYR A 111 -10.08 -4.17 -3.96
C TYR A 111 -9.08 -3.00 -3.94
N VAL A 112 -8.74 -2.46 -2.76
CA VAL A 112 -7.74 -1.39 -2.65
C VAL A 112 -6.39 -1.83 -3.24
N LEU A 113 -5.94 -3.04 -2.90
CA LEU A 113 -4.71 -3.61 -3.44
C LEU A 113 -4.77 -3.84 -4.94
N PHE A 114 -5.90 -4.31 -5.46
CA PHE A 114 -6.07 -4.51 -6.89
C PHE A 114 -5.86 -3.21 -7.67
N TYR A 115 -6.39 -2.07 -7.18
CA TYR A 115 -6.14 -0.77 -7.78
C TYR A 115 -4.67 -0.35 -7.71
N LEU A 116 -4.01 -0.56 -6.57
CA LEU A 116 -2.57 -0.28 -6.43
C LEU A 116 -1.72 -1.12 -7.40
N LEU A 117 -2.10 -2.38 -7.62
CA LEU A 117 -1.38 -3.34 -8.45
C LEU A 117 -1.87 -3.39 -9.92
N TYR A 118 -2.87 -2.58 -10.27
CA TYR A 118 -3.56 -2.62 -11.56
C TYR A 118 -2.63 -2.68 -12.79
N PRO A 119 -1.51 -1.93 -12.86
CA PRO A 119 -0.61 -1.97 -14.01
C PRO A 119 0.01 -3.34 -14.29
N LEU A 120 0.08 -4.21 -13.28
CA LEU A 120 0.64 -5.55 -13.40
C LEU A 120 -0.36 -6.55 -14.00
N LYS A 121 -1.64 -6.18 -14.13
CA LYS A 121 -2.68 -7.04 -14.71
C LYS A 121 -2.33 -7.53 -16.11
N GLU A 122 -1.83 -6.64 -16.96
CA GLU A 122 -1.38 -6.96 -18.32
C GLU A 122 -0.26 -8.01 -18.34
N GLY A 123 0.50 -8.11 -17.24
CA GLY A 123 1.66 -8.97 -17.11
C GLY A 123 1.36 -10.40 -16.67
N SER A 124 0.13 -10.71 -16.20
CA SER A 124 -0.31 -11.95 -15.52
C SER A 124 -0.50 -11.83 -14.00
N LEU A 125 -0.97 -10.69 -13.48
CA LEU A 125 -1.29 -10.57 -12.06
C LEU A 125 -2.37 -11.58 -11.66
N GLN A 126 -2.05 -12.45 -10.70
CA GLN A 126 -2.96 -13.49 -10.19
C GLN A 126 -2.85 -13.59 -8.67
N LYS A 127 -3.97 -13.88 -8.02
CA LYS A 127 -3.97 -14.17 -6.58
C LYS A 127 -3.56 -15.62 -6.36
N THR A 128 -2.67 -15.86 -5.40
CA THR A 128 -2.23 -17.23 -5.08
C THR A 128 -3.21 -17.94 -4.14
N SER A 129 -2.91 -19.18 -3.74
CA SER A 129 -3.69 -19.89 -2.71
C SER A 129 -3.62 -19.21 -1.35
N ASP A 130 -2.56 -18.47 -1.06
CA ASP A 130 -2.51 -17.57 0.09
C ASP A 130 -3.21 -16.26 -0.27
N THR A 131 -4.28 -15.96 0.45
CA THR A 131 -5.10 -14.76 0.26
C THR A 131 -4.32 -13.46 0.36
N ARG A 132 -3.14 -13.45 0.97
CA ARG A 132 -2.30 -12.25 1.13
C ARG A 132 -1.19 -12.11 0.09
N ILE A 133 -1.09 -13.06 -0.84
CA ILE A 133 -0.01 -13.10 -1.82
C ILE A 133 -0.58 -13.01 -3.23
N TRP A 134 -0.08 -12.02 -3.96
CA TRP A 134 -0.29 -11.82 -5.38
C TRP A 134 0.97 -12.22 -6.14
N GLN A 135 0.79 -12.89 -7.27
CA GLN A 135 1.85 -13.26 -8.19
C GLN A 135 1.78 -12.35 -9.41
N ALA A 136 2.85 -11.58 -9.64
CA ALA A 136 3.08 -10.89 -10.89
C ALA A 136 4.02 -11.73 -11.77
N LYS A 137 4.29 -11.23 -12.99
CA LYS A 137 5.14 -11.94 -13.97
C LYS A 137 6.56 -12.23 -13.45
N HIS A 138 7.16 -11.25 -12.78
CA HIS A 138 8.58 -11.30 -12.41
C HIS A 138 8.82 -11.41 -10.89
N PHE A 139 7.79 -11.30 -10.06
CA PHE A 139 7.90 -11.34 -8.60
C PHE A 139 6.57 -11.67 -7.91
N PHE A 140 6.66 -12.06 -6.64
CA PHE A 140 5.53 -12.20 -5.73
C PHE A 140 5.41 -10.95 -4.86
N ILE A 141 4.17 -10.61 -4.50
CA ILE A 141 3.81 -9.46 -3.69
C ILE A 141 3.03 -9.99 -2.51
N ARG A 142 3.57 -9.83 -1.31
CA ARG A 142 2.85 -10.03 -0.06
C ARG A 142 2.49 -8.66 0.49
N TYR A 143 1.31 -8.51 1.06
CA TYR A 143 0.94 -7.27 1.73
C TYR A 143 0.69 -7.49 3.21
N GLN A 144 0.93 -6.45 3.99
CA GLN A 144 0.53 -6.36 5.38
C GLN A 144 -0.30 -5.09 5.59
N THR A 145 -1.42 -5.23 6.28
CA THR A 145 -2.27 -4.10 6.67
C THR A 145 -2.12 -3.84 8.17
N ASN A 146 -1.94 -2.57 8.54
CA ASN A 146 -1.93 -2.14 9.94
C ASN A 146 -2.60 -0.77 10.05
N ALA A 147 -3.80 -0.74 10.62
CA ALA A 147 -4.64 0.46 10.60
C ALA A 147 -4.79 1.00 9.17
N SER A 148 -4.64 2.30 8.95
CA SER A 148 -4.68 2.95 7.63
C SER A 148 -3.41 2.76 6.79
N ARG A 149 -2.53 1.80 7.13
CA ARG A 149 -1.27 1.58 6.43
C ARG A 149 -1.24 0.24 5.72
N ILE A 150 -0.65 0.25 4.52
CA ILE A 150 -0.36 -0.95 3.74
C ILE A 150 1.13 -0.99 3.48
N THR A 151 1.78 -2.12 3.78
CA THR A 151 3.16 -2.38 3.38
C THR A 151 3.14 -3.45 2.28
N LEU A 152 3.75 -3.16 1.13
CA LEU A 152 3.94 -4.14 0.06
C LEU A 152 5.35 -4.71 0.12
N GLU A 153 5.43 -6.02 0.27
CA GLU A 153 6.67 -6.77 0.30
C GLU A 153 6.84 -7.56 -0.99
N ILE A 154 8.04 -7.51 -1.54
CA ILE A 154 8.34 -8.07 -2.86
C ILE A 154 9.33 -9.21 -2.71
N LYS A 155 9.02 -10.34 -3.33
CA LYS A 155 9.90 -11.51 -3.40
C LYS A 155 10.18 -11.87 -4.85
N ILE A 156 11.45 -11.84 -5.22
CA ILE A 156 11.91 -12.17 -6.56
C ILE A 156 12.25 -13.66 -6.61
N PRO A 157 11.73 -14.45 -7.57
CA PRO A 157 12.14 -15.84 -7.71
C PRO A 157 13.62 -15.91 -8.09
N VAL A 158 14.37 -16.77 -7.39
CA VAL A 158 15.78 -17.01 -7.70
C VAL A 158 15.91 -17.90 -8.93
N THR A 159 16.94 -17.66 -9.73
CA THR A 159 17.27 -18.55 -10.86
C THR A 159 18.05 -19.77 -10.37
N ASN A 160 18.80 -19.64 -9.28
CA ASN A 160 19.62 -20.69 -8.71
C ASN A 160 19.03 -21.16 -7.37
N THR A 161 18.64 -22.44 -7.32
CA THR A 161 17.99 -23.09 -6.16
C THR A 161 18.87 -23.17 -4.91
N ARG A 162 20.16 -22.85 -5.01
CA ARG A 162 21.07 -22.74 -3.85
C ARG A 162 20.79 -21.53 -2.96
N PHE A 163 20.06 -20.54 -3.47
CA PHE A 163 19.71 -19.33 -2.73
C PHE A 163 18.25 -19.33 -2.33
N GLU A 164 17.96 -18.81 -1.15
CA GLU A 164 16.59 -18.54 -0.75
C GLU A 164 16.30 -17.05 -0.93
N SER A 165 15.17 -16.74 -1.58
CA SER A 165 14.68 -15.37 -1.70
C SER A 165 13.67 -15.08 -0.59
N THR A 166 13.83 -13.91 0.02
CA THR A 166 13.00 -13.40 1.10
C THR A 166 12.10 -12.28 0.57
N TYR A 167 11.00 -12.02 1.28
CA TYR A 167 10.15 -10.87 1.01
C TYR A 167 10.83 -9.61 1.56
N LEU A 168 10.95 -8.59 0.71
CA LEU A 168 11.55 -7.30 1.04
C LEU A 168 10.44 -6.24 1.13
N PRO A 169 10.20 -5.59 2.29
CA PRO A 169 9.16 -4.58 2.45
C PRO A 169 9.53 -3.30 1.69
N LEU A 170 9.07 -3.16 0.45
CA LEU A 170 9.59 -2.15 -0.46
C LEU A 170 8.78 -0.85 -0.44
N PHE A 171 7.46 -0.96 -0.40
CA PHE A 171 6.56 0.20 -0.40
C PHE A 171 5.77 0.26 0.90
N ASP A 172 5.67 1.46 1.47
CA ASP A 172 4.74 1.76 2.55
C ASP A 172 3.75 2.82 2.08
N PHE A 173 2.48 2.55 2.31
CA PHE A 173 1.37 3.44 2.00
C PHE A 173 0.71 3.90 3.29
N ASP A 174 0.49 5.20 3.40
CA ASP A 174 -0.39 5.80 4.40
C ASP A 174 -1.65 6.27 3.65
N LEU A 175 -2.73 5.50 3.74
CA LEU A 175 -3.98 5.75 3.04
C LEU A 175 -4.70 6.98 3.58
N HIS A 176 -4.50 7.32 4.86
CA HIS A 176 -5.11 8.51 5.44
C HIS A 176 -4.46 9.79 4.90
N LYS A 177 -3.15 9.78 4.70
CA LYS A 177 -2.41 10.94 4.17
C LYS A 177 -2.29 10.92 2.64
N MET A 178 -2.68 9.83 2.00
CA MET A 178 -2.42 9.58 0.58
C MET A 178 -0.93 9.80 0.24
N THR A 179 -0.05 9.24 1.08
CA THR A 179 1.41 9.32 0.88
C THR A 179 2.02 7.93 0.72
N THR A 180 3.03 7.82 -0.13
CA THR A 180 3.78 6.57 -0.33
C THR A 180 5.27 6.83 -0.15
N SER A 181 5.94 5.95 0.57
CA SER A 181 7.40 5.92 0.70
C SER A 181 7.96 4.60 0.16
N VAL A 182 9.17 4.66 -0.38
CA VAL A 182 9.94 3.48 -0.79
C VAL A 182 11.07 3.31 0.21
N ARG A 183 11.28 2.09 0.72
CA ARG A 183 12.37 1.81 1.64
C ARG A 183 13.70 1.71 0.90
N GLU A 184 14.52 2.74 1.01
CA GLU A 184 15.83 2.85 0.36
C GLU A 184 16.77 1.71 0.75
N GLU A 185 16.77 1.28 2.01
CA GLU A 185 17.56 0.14 2.50
C GLU A 185 17.25 -1.16 1.74
N GLU A 186 15.97 -1.39 1.42
CA GLU A 186 15.55 -2.59 0.69
C GLU A 186 15.92 -2.49 -0.80
N VAL A 187 15.94 -1.28 -1.37
CA VAL A 187 16.48 -1.05 -2.72
C VAL A 187 17.99 -1.35 -2.75
N MET A 188 18.73 -0.94 -1.73
CA MET A 188 20.16 -1.25 -1.61
C MET A 188 20.40 -2.75 -1.46
N LYS A 189 19.56 -3.44 -0.69
CA LYS A 189 19.60 -4.90 -0.56
C LYS A 189 19.33 -5.62 -1.88
N LEU A 190 18.44 -5.10 -2.74
CA LEU A 190 18.25 -5.63 -4.10
C LEU A 190 19.54 -5.54 -4.93
N ILE A 191 20.24 -4.40 -4.86
CA ILE A 191 21.54 -4.22 -5.54
C ILE A 191 22.57 -5.20 -4.98
N GLN A 192 22.59 -5.42 -3.66
CA GLN A 192 23.49 -6.38 -3.02
C GLN A 192 23.23 -7.84 -3.43
N LEU A 193 21.96 -8.23 -3.49
CA LEU A 193 21.57 -9.57 -3.92
C LEU A 193 21.96 -9.84 -5.39
N TRP A 194 21.89 -8.82 -6.23
CA TRP A 194 22.34 -8.90 -7.62
C TRP A 194 23.87 -8.90 -7.77
N TYR A 195 24.57 -7.93 -7.18
CA TYR A 195 25.98 -7.71 -7.45
C TYR A 195 26.90 -8.61 -6.63
N SER A 196 26.81 -8.59 -5.30
CA SER A 196 27.74 -9.32 -4.43
C SER A 196 27.34 -10.79 -4.30
N LYS A 197 26.04 -11.07 -4.12
CA LYS A 197 25.55 -12.43 -3.90
C LYS A 197 25.21 -13.19 -5.18
N LYS A 198 25.15 -12.51 -6.33
CA LYS A 198 24.82 -13.09 -7.65
C LYS A 198 23.53 -13.94 -7.64
N VAL A 199 22.57 -13.59 -6.78
CA VAL A 199 21.29 -14.29 -6.62
C VAL A 199 20.37 -14.00 -7.80
N PHE A 200 20.42 -12.76 -8.29
CA PHE A 200 19.62 -12.28 -9.43
C PHE A 200 20.51 -11.99 -10.63
N SER A 201 19.98 -12.14 -11.84
CA SER A 201 20.63 -11.67 -13.05
C SER A 201 20.36 -10.18 -13.28
N ARG A 202 21.19 -9.53 -14.11
CA ARG A 202 20.95 -8.15 -14.55
C ARG A 202 19.61 -8.01 -15.26
N SER A 203 19.24 -8.98 -16.11
CA SER A 203 17.97 -8.96 -16.84
C SER A 203 16.75 -9.06 -15.91
N GLN A 204 16.81 -9.90 -14.87
CA GLN A 204 15.75 -9.98 -13.86
C GLN A 204 15.57 -8.62 -13.17
N LEU A 205 16.68 -7.99 -12.75
CA LEU A 205 16.64 -6.72 -12.04
C LEU A 205 16.08 -5.58 -12.93
N SER A 206 16.44 -5.54 -14.21
CA SER A 206 15.87 -4.57 -15.17
C SER A 206 14.37 -4.75 -15.41
N LEU A 207 13.90 -5.99 -15.56
CA LEU A 207 12.47 -6.28 -15.74
C LEU A 207 11.65 -5.88 -14.50
N ILE A 208 12.20 -6.13 -13.32
CA ILE A 208 11.56 -5.75 -12.06
C ILE A 208 11.55 -4.24 -11.90
N ASN A 209 12.66 -3.56 -12.17
CA ASN A 209 12.70 -2.09 -12.14
C ASN A 209 11.65 -1.46 -13.06
N TYR A 210 11.42 -2.04 -14.23
CA TYR A 210 10.36 -1.62 -15.14
C TYR A 210 8.97 -1.77 -14.49
N ASP A 211 8.64 -2.94 -13.97
CA ASP A 211 7.34 -3.19 -13.32
C ASP A 211 7.13 -2.32 -12.06
N LEU A 212 8.17 -2.12 -11.24
CA LEU A 212 8.13 -1.24 -10.06
C LEU A 212 7.87 0.22 -10.45
N ASN A 213 8.45 0.69 -11.54
CA ASN A 213 8.19 2.03 -12.04
C ASN A 213 6.79 2.18 -12.62
N ARG A 214 6.23 1.13 -13.23
CA ARG A 214 4.81 1.12 -13.61
C ARG A 214 3.89 1.23 -12.40
N LEU A 215 4.21 0.53 -11.31
CA LEU A 215 3.49 0.69 -10.04
C LEU A 215 3.58 2.13 -9.55
N LEU A 216 4.78 2.71 -9.48
CA LEU A 216 4.98 4.10 -9.04
C LEU A 216 4.21 5.11 -9.89
N ALA A 217 4.16 4.93 -11.21
CA ALA A 217 3.38 5.79 -12.09
C ALA A 217 1.88 5.73 -11.76
N ASN A 218 1.33 4.52 -11.62
CA ASN A 218 -0.08 4.31 -11.24
C ASN A 218 -0.39 4.85 -9.84
N ILE A 219 0.51 4.69 -8.88
CA ILE A 219 0.35 5.23 -7.53
C ILE A 219 0.19 6.76 -7.57
N LYS A 220 0.96 7.45 -8.41
CA LYS A 220 0.80 8.90 -8.64
C LYS A 220 -0.53 9.24 -9.31
N GLU A 221 -0.96 8.44 -10.30
CA GLU A 221 -2.25 8.62 -10.98
C GLU A 221 -3.44 8.42 -10.04
N LEU A 222 -3.33 7.52 -9.07
CA LEU A 222 -4.31 7.30 -8.01
C LEU A 222 -4.35 8.45 -6.97
N GLY A 223 -3.47 9.44 -7.11
CA GLY A 223 -3.45 10.65 -6.27
C GLY A 223 -2.52 10.58 -5.06
N PHE A 224 -1.66 9.57 -4.95
CA PHE A 224 -0.67 9.53 -3.87
C PHE A 224 0.49 10.51 -4.10
N VAL A 225 0.92 11.15 -3.02
CA VAL A 225 2.19 11.86 -2.97
C VAL A 225 3.30 10.84 -2.71
N VAL A 226 4.06 10.53 -3.76
CA VAL A 226 5.24 9.66 -3.67
C VAL A 226 6.43 10.47 -3.17
N GLN A 227 6.97 10.09 -2.01
CA GLN A 227 8.19 10.69 -1.47
C GLN A 227 9.39 10.44 -2.39
N GLU A 228 10.38 11.33 -2.33
CA GLU A 228 11.64 11.12 -3.04
C GLU A 228 12.24 9.75 -2.68
N ASN A 229 12.72 9.03 -3.69
CA ASN A 229 13.19 7.67 -3.50
C ASN A 229 14.18 7.21 -4.58
N PHE A 230 14.71 6.01 -4.39
CA PHE A 230 15.75 5.39 -5.22
C PHE A 230 15.24 4.59 -6.43
N LEU A 231 13.92 4.37 -6.56
CA LEU A 231 13.33 3.56 -7.63
C LEU A 231 12.69 4.38 -8.74
N ASP A 232 12.26 5.60 -8.45
CA ASP A 232 11.52 6.45 -9.39
C ASP A 232 12.40 6.89 -10.55
N ASN A 233 12.10 6.36 -11.74
CA ASN A 233 12.79 6.66 -12.98
C ASN A 233 12.19 7.85 -13.72
N THR A 234 11.21 8.56 -13.14
CA THR A 234 10.60 9.75 -13.74
C THR A 234 11.32 11.05 -13.35
N LEU A 235 12.13 10.98 -12.29
CA LEU A 235 12.91 12.08 -11.75
C LEU A 235 14.36 12.01 -12.23
N VAL A 236 15.00 13.19 -12.28
CA VAL A 236 16.45 13.28 -12.49
C VAL A 236 17.13 12.69 -11.25
N LEU A 237 18.09 11.79 -11.46
CA LEU A 237 18.93 11.31 -10.38
C LEU A 237 19.96 12.38 -10.04
N ASP A 238 19.71 13.09 -8.94
CA ASP A 238 20.63 13.98 -8.25
C ASP A 238 20.53 13.68 -6.74
N ARG A 239 21.42 12.81 -6.25
CA ARG A 239 21.25 12.17 -4.93
C ARG A 239 22.57 12.00 -4.20
N SER A 240 22.52 12.24 -2.90
CA SER A 240 23.57 11.86 -1.96
C SER A 240 23.19 10.55 -1.28
N ILE A 241 24.11 9.60 -1.23
CA ILE A 241 23.96 8.31 -0.55
C ILE A 241 25.10 8.17 0.45
N THR A 242 24.77 7.83 1.68
CA THR A 242 25.77 7.42 2.66
C THR A 242 25.95 5.92 2.56
N SER A 243 27.12 5.47 2.14
CA SER A 243 27.50 4.07 2.11
C SER A 243 28.27 3.69 3.39
N PRO A 244 28.00 2.51 3.97
CA PRO A 244 28.78 1.99 5.09
C PRO A 244 30.17 1.43 4.68
N VAL A 245 30.55 1.58 3.40
CA VAL A 245 31.82 1.06 2.87
C VAL A 245 32.96 2.04 3.14
N THR A 246 34.08 1.54 3.67
CA THR A 246 35.36 2.24 3.62
C THR A 246 35.99 2.04 2.24
N ILE A 247 36.27 3.13 1.54
CA ILE A 247 36.94 3.06 0.25
C ILE A 247 38.38 2.59 0.46
N THR A 248 38.76 1.52 -0.25
CA THR A 248 40.09 0.91 -0.15
C THR A 248 40.79 0.95 -1.50
N ALA A 249 42.12 0.92 -1.50
CA ALA A 249 42.92 0.88 -2.73
C ALA A 249 42.47 -0.21 -3.73
N PRO A 250 42.15 -1.45 -3.32
CA PRO A 250 41.64 -2.46 -4.24
C PRO A 250 40.33 -2.08 -4.96
N ILE A 251 39.43 -1.35 -4.30
CA ILE A 251 38.19 -0.86 -4.94
C ILE A 251 38.53 0.20 -5.99
N LEU A 252 39.42 1.14 -5.65
CA LEU A 252 39.88 2.18 -6.57
C LEU A 252 40.62 1.59 -7.77
N ASP A 253 41.47 0.60 -7.56
CA ASP A 253 42.21 -0.09 -8.63
C ASP A 253 41.25 -0.78 -9.61
N GLN A 254 40.21 -1.46 -9.10
CA GLN A 254 39.19 -2.08 -9.96
C GLN A 254 38.45 -1.06 -10.80
N ILE A 255 38.06 0.07 -10.21
CA ILE A 255 37.40 1.16 -10.92
C ILE A 255 38.36 1.73 -11.98
N PHE A 256 39.63 1.97 -11.62
CA PHE A 256 40.64 2.52 -12.51
C PHE A 256 40.89 1.63 -13.73
N ILE A 257 40.99 0.31 -13.54
CA ILE A 257 41.13 -0.66 -14.65
C ILE A 257 39.96 -0.51 -15.64
N VAL A 258 38.72 -0.45 -15.14
CA VAL A 258 37.54 -0.31 -16.01
C VAL A 258 37.54 1.03 -16.75
N LEU A 259 37.95 2.11 -16.10
CA LEU A 259 38.07 3.43 -16.74
C LEU A 259 39.10 3.40 -17.88
N MET A 260 40.25 2.76 -17.65
CA MET A 260 41.31 2.62 -18.68
C MET A 260 40.85 1.83 -19.90
N GLU A 261 39.95 0.86 -19.73
CA GLU A 261 39.36 0.07 -20.81
C GLU A 261 38.24 0.82 -21.57
N ASN A 262 37.73 1.93 -21.02
CA ASN A 262 36.58 2.65 -21.55
C ASN A 262 36.91 4.14 -21.79
N PRO A 263 37.29 4.53 -23.02
CA PRO A 263 37.75 5.90 -23.33
C PRO A 263 36.72 7.01 -23.10
N GLN A 264 35.45 6.64 -22.88
CA GLN A 264 34.34 7.58 -22.64
C GLN A 264 34.22 7.96 -21.16
N TYR A 265 34.96 7.30 -20.28
CA TYR A 265 34.94 7.57 -18.85
C TYR A 265 36.23 8.26 -18.42
N ASP A 266 36.14 9.06 -17.36
CA ASP A 266 37.28 9.78 -16.80
C ASP A 266 37.20 9.82 -15.27
N LEU A 267 38.34 9.93 -14.60
CA LEU A 267 38.45 10.05 -13.16
C LEU A 267 39.27 11.28 -12.80
N HIS A 268 38.63 12.22 -12.12
CA HIS A 268 39.26 13.42 -11.61
C HIS A 268 39.40 13.34 -10.10
N LYS A 269 40.59 13.60 -9.60
CA LYS A 269 40.82 13.88 -8.17
C LYS A 269 40.55 15.37 -7.93
N LEU A 270 39.51 15.69 -7.15
CA LEU A 270 39.03 17.06 -6.89
C LEU A 270 39.64 17.68 -5.62
N GLY A 271 40.30 16.87 -4.80
CA GLY A 271 40.98 17.27 -3.56
C GLY A 271 41.79 16.10 -3.03
N GLU A 272 42.22 16.13 -1.76
CA GLU A 272 43.04 15.05 -1.20
C GLU A 272 42.27 13.73 -1.08
N THR A 273 41.00 13.80 -0.67
CA THR A 273 40.13 12.65 -0.38
C THR A 273 38.92 12.56 -1.31
N THR A 274 38.72 13.53 -2.21
CA THR A 274 37.53 13.58 -3.07
C THR A 274 37.85 13.21 -4.50
N TYR A 275 37.05 12.29 -5.04
CA TYR A 275 37.17 11.81 -6.41
C TYR A 275 35.86 12.00 -7.15
N LYS A 276 35.94 12.26 -8.45
CA LYS A 276 34.81 12.39 -9.35
C LYS A 276 35.04 11.53 -10.59
N ILE A 277 34.15 10.58 -10.78
CA ILE A 277 34.07 9.75 -11.98
C ILE A 277 33.09 10.43 -12.93
N VAL A 278 33.56 10.70 -14.15
CA VAL A 278 32.72 11.12 -15.28
C VAL A 278 32.47 9.89 -16.14
N LEU A 279 31.20 9.63 -16.40
CA LEU A 279 30.72 8.49 -17.19
C LEU A 279 30.24 8.98 -18.56
N ASP A 280 29.83 8.03 -19.39
CA ASP A 280 29.25 8.33 -20.68
C ASP A 280 28.04 9.27 -20.55
N HIS A 281 27.94 10.15 -21.55
CA HIS A 281 26.92 11.18 -21.63
C HIS A 281 26.92 12.18 -20.46
N GLY A 282 28.07 12.37 -19.80
CA GLY A 282 28.27 13.41 -18.79
C GLY A 282 27.60 13.11 -17.44
N GLN A 283 27.17 11.87 -17.20
CA GLN A 283 26.76 11.43 -15.87
C GLN A 283 27.97 11.40 -14.94
N THR A 284 27.81 11.66 -13.66
CA THR A 284 28.94 11.71 -12.72
C THR A 284 28.62 11.03 -11.40
N LEU A 285 29.63 10.38 -10.83
CA LEU A 285 29.62 9.89 -9.45
C LEU A 285 30.79 10.55 -8.73
N GLN A 286 30.50 11.35 -7.72
CA GLN A 286 31.51 11.89 -6.82
C GLN A 286 31.49 11.09 -5.52
N PHE A 287 32.67 10.83 -4.96
CA PHE A 287 32.77 10.17 -3.67
C PHE A 287 33.91 10.76 -2.83
N GLU A 288 33.73 10.70 -1.51
CA GLU A 288 34.73 11.10 -0.55
C GLU A 288 35.29 9.88 0.19
N GLU A 289 36.61 9.75 0.15
CA GLU A 289 37.39 8.78 0.89
C GLU A 289 37.42 9.19 2.37
N ASN A 290 36.51 8.61 3.15
CA ASN A 290 36.46 8.78 4.59
C ASN A 290 36.73 7.43 5.28
N THR A 291 37.18 7.45 6.54
CA THR A 291 37.69 6.26 7.22
C THR A 291 36.60 5.26 7.59
N GLU A 292 35.36 5.69 7.77
CA GLU A 292 34.26 4.84 8.27
C GLU A 292 33.05 4.72 7.32
N GLN A 293 32.77 5.73 6.48
CA GLN A 293 31.60 5.75 5.59
C GLN A 293 31.89 6.57 4.33
N ALA A 294 31.54 6.07 3.15
CA ALA A 294 31.67 6.84 1.91
C ALA A 294 30.40 7.66 1.63
N ALA A 295 30.56 8.97 1.41
CA ALA A 295 29.50 9.80 0.85
C ALA A 295 29.58 9.75 -0.67
N LEU A 296 28.50 9.31 -1.34
CA LEU A 296 28.39 9.21 -2.78
C LEU A 296 27.39 10.25 -3.29
N ILE A 297 27.79 11.08 -4.24
CA ILE A 297 26.91 12.04 -4.91
C ILE A 297 26.76 11.61 -6.37
N LEU A 298 25.55 11.21 -6.73
CA LEU A 298 25.18 10.76 -8.06
C LEU A 298 24.48 11.87 -8.83
N PHE A 299 24.96 12.15 -10.04
CA PHE A 299 24.31 13.08 -10.94
C PHE A 299 24.14 12.46 -12.33
N SER A 300 22.90 12.38 -12.78
CA SER A 300 22.53 11.74 -14.05
C SER A 300 22.49 12.69 -15.24
N ASN A 301 22.95 13.93 -15.09
CA ASN A 301 22.94 14.92 -16.16
C ASN A 301 21.55 15.12 -16.78
N ASN A 302 20.57 15.42 -15.92
CA ASN A 302 19.15 15.62 -16.29
C ASN A 302 18.44 14.40 -16.89
N ARG A 303 19.06 13.22 -16.86
CA ARG A 303 18.42 12.00 -17.33
C ARG A 303 17.53 11.42 -16.25
N LYS A 304 16.34 11.01 -16.67
CA LYS A 304 15.38 10.38 -15.77
C LYS A 304 15.81 8.94 -15.52
N ARG A 305 16.22 8.62 -14.29
CA ARG A 305 16.87 7.36 -13.97
C ARG A 305 16.72 7.00 -12.51
N SER A 306 16.47 5.72 -12.22
CA SER A 306 16.50 5.20 -10.86
C SER A 306 17.93 4.82 -10.44
N ILE A 307 18.19 4.72 -9.14
CA ILE A 307 19.48 4.26 -8.62
C ILE A 307 19.77 2.83 -9.07
N LEU A 308 18.74 1.98 -9.07
CA LEU A 308 18.83 0.61 -9.55
C LEU A 308 19.22 0.58 -11.04
N ASP A 309 18.64 1.44 -11.88
CA ASP A 309 19.02 1.51 -13.28
C ASP A 309 20.45 2.06 -13.47
N PHE A 310 20.87 3.04 -12.67
CA PHE A 310 22.23 3.58 -12.69
C PHE A 310 23.27 2.50 -12.40
N PHE A 311 23.15 1.79 -11.26
CA PHE A 311 24.12 0.78 -10.86
C PHE A 311 24.07 -0.49 -11.72
N THR A 312 22.93 -0.81 -12.33
CA THR A 312 22.88 -1.90 -13.31
C THR A 312 23.63 -1.56 -14.60
N HIS A 313 23.74 -0.28 -14.96
CA HIS A 313 24.53 0.16 -16.11
C HIS A 313 26.01 0.34 -15.78
N TYR A 314 26.34 0.73 -14.55
CA TYR A 314 27.72 0.89 -14.08
C TYR A 314 28.03 -0.09 -12.93
N PRO A 315 28.05 -1.40 -13.19
CA PRO A 315 28.24 -2.42 -12.15
C PRO A 315 29.56 -2.26 -11.39
N PHE A 316 30.61 -1.76 -12.06
CA PHE A 316 31.93 -1.55 -11.44
C PHE A 316 31.93 -0.47 -10.34
N LEU A 317 30.87 0.35 -10.22
CA LEU A 317 30.71 1.34 -9.16
C LEU A 317 29.98 0.78 -7.93
N VAL A 318 29.35 -0.38 -8.04
CA VAL A 318 28.62 -1.00 -6.93
C VAL A 318 29.49 -1.29 -5.69
N PRO A 319 30.79 -1.65 -5.81
CA PRO A 319 31.67 -1.79 -4.64
C PRO A 319 31.80 -0.52 -3.78
N LEU A 320 31.50 0.67 -4.31
CA LEU A 320 31.47 1.90 -3.52
C LEU A 320 30.24 2.01 -2.61
N LEU A 321 29.21 1.21 -2.88
CA LEU A 321 27.91 1.30 -2.24
C LEU A 321 27.70 0.20 -1.19
N ILE A 322 28.17 -1.01 -1.46
CA ILE A 322 27.89 -2.21 -0.68
C ILE A 322 29.14 -3.06 -0.45
N VAL A 323 29.21 -3.69 0.72
CA VAL A 323 30.27 -4.64 1.13
C VAL A 323 30.07 -6.02 0.51
#